data_AF-A0A0L7LK82-F1
#
_entry.id   AF-A0A0L7LK82-F1
#
_cell.length_a   1.000
_cell.length_b   1.000
_cell.length_c   1.000
_cell.angle_alpha   90.00
_cell.angle_beta   90.00
_cell.angle_gamma   90.00
#
_symmetry.space_group_name_H-M   'P 1'
#
loop_
_entity.id
_entity.type
_entity.pdbx_description
1 polymer ?
#
loop_
_entity_poly.entity_id
_entity_poly.type
_entity_poly.pdbx_seq_one_letter_code
_entity_poly.pdbx_strand_id
1 'polypeptide(L)'
;MTQPDRFDIALLKLSRPITFTRHIRAICLPETEMELRGRAAVIAGWGKTDATDTHTGTNMLRSATVPILTEMELRGRAAAIAGWGKTDAADTHTGKT
;
A
#
# COMPACT_ATOMS: atom_id res chain seq x y z
N MET A 1 -6.00 -24.80 1.32
CA MET A 1 -5.46 -23.74 0.44
C MET A 1 -4.79 -22.70 1.32
N THR A 2 -3.47 -22.76 1.46
CA THR A 2 -2.69 -21.76 2.21
C THR A 2 -2.28 -20.67 1.24
N GLN A 3 -2.66 -19.42 1.52
CA GLN A 3 -2.18 -18.27 0.75
C GLN A 3 -0.65 -18.19 0.88
N PRO A 4 0.12 -18.16 -0.23
CA PRO A 4 1.58 -18.29 -0.21
C PRO A 4 2.32 -17.08 0.40
N ASP A 5 1.61 -15.99 0.68
CA ASP A 5 2.11 -14.67 1.09
C ASP A 5 1.77 -14.29 2.53
N ARG A 6 1.19 -15.21 3.32
CA ARG A 6 0.60 -14.89 4.64
C ARG A 6 1.60 -14.32 5.67
N PHE A 7 2.91 -14.48 5.45
CA PHE A 7 3.98 -13.97 6.29
C PHE A 7 5.19 -13.53 5.46
N ASP A 8 5.05 -12.46 4.67
CA ASP A 8 6.18 -11.86 3.95
C ASP A 8 7.09 -11.06 4.91
N ILE A 9 7.93 -11.78 5.66
CA ILE A 9 8.84 -11.21 6.66
C ILE A 9 10.18 -11.97 6.74
N ALA A 10 11.27 -11.24 6.92
CA ALA A 10 12.61 -11.78 7.15
C ALA A 10 13.41 -10.93 8.14
N LEU A 11 14.38 -11.54 8.83
CA LEU A 11 15.36 -10.86 9.68
C LEU A 11 16.76 -10.97 9.06
N LEU A 12 17.45 -9.83 8.94
CA LEU A 12 18.82 -9.77 8.45
C LEU A 12 19.75 -9.36 9.59
N LYS A 13 20.79 -10.17 9.85
CA LYS A 13 21.85 -9.85 10.82
C LYS A 13 23.08 -9.36 10.07
N LEU A 14 23.49 -8.12 10.35
CA LEU A 14 24.75 -7.59 9.82
C LEU A 14 25.94 -8.39 10.34
N SER A 15 26.94 -8.63 9.49
CA SER A 15 28.18 -9.34 9.87
C SER A 15 29.01 -8.54 10.88
N ARG A 16 28.81 -7.22 10.94
CA ARG A 16 29.46 -6.31 11.88
C ARG A 16 28.42 -5.33 12.46
N PRO A 17 28.54 -4.95 13.74
CA PRO A 17 27.67 -3.93 14.33
C PRO A 17 27.80 -2.58 13.63
N ILE A 18 26.72 -1.80 13.62
CA ILE A 18 26.69 -0.44 13.08
C ILE A 18 26.69 0.59 14.21
N THR A 19 27.37 1.72 13.99
CA THR A 19 27.34 2.87 14.91
C THR A 19 26.23 3.83 14.50
N PHE A 20 25.34 4.17 15.43
CA PHE A 20 24.31 5.17 15.17
C PHE A 20 24.88 6.57 15.01
N THR A 21 24.26 7.34 14.12
CA THR A 21 24.65 8.71 13.80
C THR A 21 23.40 9.55 13.54
N ARG A 22 23.57 10.82 13.15
CA ARG A 22 22.45 11.66 12.72
C ARG A 22 21.68 11.11 11.51
N HIS A 23 22.32 10.30 10.66
CA HIS A 23 21.71 9.73 9.46
C HIS A 23 21.41 8.23 9.58
N ILE A 24 21.79 7.59 10.70
CA ILE A 24 21.65 6.14 10.91
C ILE A 24 20.98 5.93 12.26
N ARG A 25 19.71 5.55 12.25
CA ARG A 25 18.91 5.25 13.45
C ARG A 25 17.96 4.10 13.18
N ALA A 26 17.66 3.33 14.23
CA ALA A 26 16.62 2.30 14.17
C ALA A 26 15.23 2.95 14.23
N ILE A 27 14.24 2.27 13.63
CA ILE A 27 12.83 2.58 13.82
C ILE A 27 12.31 1.88 15.08
N CYS A 28 11.28 2.45 15.71
CA CYS A 28 10.58 1.80 16.83
C CYS A 28 9.69 0.66 16.31
N LEU A 29 9.61 -0.43 17.07
CA LEU A 29 8.58 -1.44 16.87
C LEU A 29 7.27 -0.98 17.51
N PRO A 30 6.11 -1.26 16.90
CA PRO A 30 4.82 -0.88 17.47
C PRO A 30 4.51 -1.71 18.73
N GLU A 31 3.75 -1.12 19.64
CA GLU A 31 3.10 -1.86 20.74
C GLU A 31 1.99 -2.76 20.17
N THR A 32 1.69 -3.87 20.85
CA THR A 32 0.80 -4.94 20.36
C THR A 32 -0.62 -4.49 20.00
N GLU A 33 -1.09 -3.35 20.53
CA GLU A 33 -2.47 -2.88 20.39
C GLU A 33 -2.58 -1.47 19.77
N MET A 34 -1.64 -1.08 18.91
CA MET A 34 -1.72 0.22 18.24
C MET A 34 -2.82 0.27 17.17
N GLU A 35 -3.82 1.13 17.37
CA GLU A 35 -4.80 1.47 16.34
C GLU A 35 -4.15 2.36 15.25
N LEU A 36 -4.27 1.92 14.01
CA LEU A 36 -3.68 2.56 12.83
C LEU A 36 -4.71 3.03 11.81
N ARG A 37 -5.95 2.55 11.89
CA ARG A 37 -7.02 2.90 10.95
C ARG A 37 -7.31 4.40 10.97
N GLY A 38 -7.47 4.99 9.79
CA GLY A 38 -7.73 6.42 9.62
C GLY A 38 -6.53 7.34 9.89
N ARG A 39 -5.38 6.80 10.29
CA ARG A 39 -4.14 7.58 10.45
C ARG A 39 -3.43 7.74 9.12
N ALA A 40 -2.64 8.81 9.00
CA ALA A 40 -1.71 8.97 7.90
C ALA A 40 -0.38 8.28 8.21
N ALA A 41 0.16 7.54 7.24
CA ALA A 41 1.48 6.94 7.28
C ALA A 41 2.42 7.66 6.31
N VAL A 42 3.72 7.63 6.62
CA VAL A 42 4.76 8.06 5.68
C VAL A 42 5.41 6.81 5.11
N ILE A 43 5.41 6.72 3.78
CA ILE A 43 6.22 5.75 3.03
C ILE A 43 7.41 6.47 2.42
N ALA A 44 8.57 5.81 2.35
CA ALA A 44 9.78 6.38 1.76
C ALA A 44 10.58 5.30 1.02
N GLY A 45 11.23 5.69 -0.07
CA GLY A 45 12.04 4.77 -0.87
C GLY A 45 12.56 5.38 -2.18
N TRP A 46 13.22 4.52 -2.95
CA TRP A 46 13.83 4.86 -4.24
C TRP A 46 13.18 4.10 -5.43
N GLY A 47 12.04 3.46 -5.19
CA GLY A 47 11.34 2.67 -6.20
C GLY A 47 10.80 3.49 -7.38
N LYS A 48 10.27 2.80 -8.38
CA LYS A 48 9.62 3.42 -9.54
C LYS A 48 8.45 4.30 -9.09
N THR A 49 8.36 5.50 -9.65
CA THR A 49 7.24 6.43 -9.42
C THR A 49 6.23 6.45 -10.56
N ASP A 50 6.60 5.86 -11.70
CA ASP A 50 5.75 5.70 -12.87
C ASP A 50 5.80 4.23 -13.30
N ALA A 51 4.63 3.64 -13.53
CA ALA A 51 4.50 2.24 -13.94
C ALA A 51 4.99 1.99 -15.37
N THR A 52 5.03 3.04 -16.20
CA THR A 52 5.51 3.00 -17.58
C THR A 52 7.01 3.20 -17.70
N ASP A 53 7.67 3.60 -16.61
CA ASP A 53 9.10 3.84 -16.61
C ASP A 53 9.89 2.51 -16.66
N THR A 54 10.73 2.39 -17.68
CA THR A 54 11.64 1.26 -17.87
C THR A 54 12.83 1.30 -16.91
N HIS A 55 13.14 2.45 -16.30
CA HIS A 55 14.19 2.57 -15.30
C HIS A 55 13.82 1.86 -14.01
N THR A 56 14.82 1.37 -13.27
CA THR A 56 14.66 0.57 -12.05
C THR A 56 14.31 1.38 -10.80
N GLY A 57 14.26 2.71 -10.89
CA GLY A 57 13.95 3.60 -9.77
C GLY A 57 14.63 4.97 -9.89
N THR A 58 14.80 5.66 -8.77
CA THR A 58 15.43 6.98 -8.69
C THR A 58 16.68 6.96 -7.79
N ASN A 59 17.65 7.84 -8.04
CA ASN A 59 18.84 8.01 -7.17
C ASN A 59 18.57 8.96 -5.99
N MET A 60 17.40 9.59 -5.94
CA MET A 60 17.03 10.52 -4.88
C MET A 60 15.94 9.89 -4.01
N LEU A 61 16.13 9.91 -2.69
CA LEU A 61 15.11 9.40 -1.77
C LEU A 61 13.85 10.24 -1.89
N ARG A 62 12.70 9.59 -1.97
CA ARG A 62 11.39 10.24 -1.99
C ARG A 62 10.54 9.72 -0.84
N SER A 63 9.53 10.50 -0.46
CA SER A 63 8.50 10.12 0.50
C SER A 63 7.12 10.56 0.05
N ALA A 64 6.10 9.89 0.58
CA ALA A 64 4.70 10.25 0.40
C ALA A 64 3.93 9.99 1.70
N THR A 65 2.91 10.81 1.94
CA THR A 65 1.96 10.61 3.03
C THR A 65 0.72 9.92 2.47
N VAL A 66 0.37 8.76 3.01
CA VAL A 66 -0.75 7.92 2.56
C VAL A 66 -1.73 7.64 3.69
N PRO A 67 -3.05 7.56 3.44
CA PRO A 67 -4.01 7.18 4.46
C PRO A 67 -3.99 5.66 4.70
N ILE A 68 -4.02 5.26 5.97
CA ILE A 68 -4.28 3.87 6.35
C ILE A 68 -5.79 3.66 6.30
N LEU A 69 -6.24 2.88 5.33
CA LEU A 69 -7.65 2.63 5.08
C LEU A 69 -8.15 1.47 5.93
N THR A 70 -9.39 1.61 6.40
CA THR A 70 -10.19 0.48 6.86
C THR A 70 -10.53 -0.44 5.68
N GLU A 71 -10.92 -1.68 5.98
CA GLU A 71 -11.39 -2.61 4.96
C GLU A 71 -12.61 -2.06 4.21
N MET A 72 -13.51 -1.36 4.90
CA MET A 72 -14.69 -0.75 4.29
C MET A 72 -14.30 0.35 3.30
N GLU A 73 -13.38 1.24 3.70
CA GLU A 73 -12.87 2.30 2.81
C GLU A 73 -12.11 1.72 1.63
N LEU A 74 -11.30 0.67 1.83
CA LEU A 74 -10.59 0.00 0.76
C LEU A 74 -11.57 -0.62 -0.23
N ARG A 75 -12.59 -1.35 0.23
CA ARG A 75 -13.62 -1.95 -0.63
C ARG A 75 -14.40 -0.89 -1.39
N GLY A 76 -14.77 0.21 -0.73
CA GLY A 76 -15.45 1.34 -1.36
C GLY A 76 -14.60 2.02 -2.43
N ARG A 77 -13.32 2.31 -2.13
CA ARG A 77 -12.39 2.91 -3.11
C ARG A 77 -12.06 1.95 -4.25
N ALA A 78 -11.83 0.68 -3.95
CA ALA A 78 -11.63 -0.34 -4.97
C ALA A 78 -12.83 -0.41 -5.90
N ALA A 79 -14.06 -0.37 -5.38
CA ALA A 79 -15.28 -0.33 -6.22
C ALA A 79 -15.40 0.96 -7.04
N ALA A 80 -14.96 2.11 -6.51
CA ALA A 80 -14.96 3.38 -7.23
C ALA A 80 -13.88 3.45 -8.34
N ILE A 81 -12.69 2.87 -8.09
CA ILE A 81 -11.62 2.71 -9.08
C ILE A 81 -12.01 1.62 -10.09
N ALA A 82 -12.69 0.57 -9.62
CA ALA A 82 -13.22 -0.55 -10.39
C ALA A 82 -14.66 -0.30 -10.88
N GLY A 83 -14.86 0.79 -11.62
CA GLY A 83 -15.85 0.79 -12.72
C GLY A 83 -15.63 -0.36 -13.74
N TRP A 84 -14.64 -1.22 -13.53
CA TRP A 84 -14.62 -2.62 -13.97
C TRP A 84 -15.72 -3.45 -13.26
N GLY A 85 -16.90 -3.53 -13.89
CA GLY A 85 -17.90 -4.55 -13.53
C GLY A 85 -19.35 -4.07 -13.39
N LYS A 86 -19.65 -2.81 -13.68
CA LYS A 86 -21.03 -2.37 -13.93
C LYS A 86 -21.11 -1.76 -15.32
N THR A 87 -21.33 -2.60 -16.33
CA THR A 87 -22.12 -2.13 -17.46
C THR A 87 -23.53 -1.95 -16.93
N ASP A 88 -24.04 -0.73 -17.05
CA ASP A 88 -25.45 -0.44 -16.98
C ASP A 88 -26.19 -1.41 -17.90
N ALA A 89 -26.95 -2.35 -17.33
CA ALA A 89 -28.11 -2.88 -18.00
C ALA A 89 -29.30 -1.95 -17.65
N ALA A 90 -29.16 -0.68 -18.05
CA ALA A 90 -30.30 0.16 -18.35
C ALA A 90 -30.53 0.03 -19.85
N ASP A 91 -31.56 -0.75 -20.22
CA ASP A 91 -32.55 -0.47 -21.26
C ASP A 91 -33.05 -1.75 -21.91
N THR A 92 -34.30 -2.12 -21.61
CA THR A 92 -35.34 -2.06 -22.63
C THR A 92 -36.71 -1.89 -21.97
N HIS A 93 -37.28 -0.70 -22.20
CA HIS A 93 -38.71 -0.46 -22.24
C HIS A 93 -39.45 -1.55 -23.03
N THR A 94 -40.58 -2.04 -22.54
CA THR A 94 -41.93 -1.74 -23.08
C THR A 94 -42.95 -2.75 -22.57
N GLY A 95 -43.98 -2.24 -21.89
CA GLY A 95 -45.24 -2.95 -21.80
C GLY A 95 -45.87 -3.08 -23.20
N LYS A 96 -46.44 -4.24 -23.49
CA LYS A 96 -47.41 -4.41 -24.56
C LYS A 96 -48.33 -5.58 -24.20
N THR A 97 -49.58 -5.21 -23.90
CA THR A 97 -50.84 -5.99 -23.85
C THR A 97 -50.84 -7.35 -23.16
#